data_AF-A0A9D6NKJ2-F1
#
_entry.id   AF-A0A9D6NKJ2-F1
#
_cell.length_a   1.000
_cell.length_b   1.000
_cell.length_c   1.000
_cell.angle_alpha   90.00
_cell.angle_beta   90.00
_cell.angle_gamma   90.00
#
_symmetry.space_group_name_H-M   'P 1'
#
loop_
_entity.id
_entity.type
_entity.pdbx_description
1 polymer ?
#
loop_
_entity_poly.entity_id
_entity_poly.type
_entity_poly.pdbx_seq_one_letter_code
_entity_poly.pdbx_strand_id
1 'polypeptide(L)'
;MKRLKVTICLFVLALGSSTLPKVEAHHLTIGEVLEILNRHDVKARTGIGEAQVDVKLKRHLIISVNTNWYKLPEPHRLKLAAAWLEMWRDAVKDGIVSVVDAVSNQPVVNYGPSGRVSLTKG
;
A
#
# COMPACT_ATOMS: atom_id res chain seq x y z
N MET A 1 58.73 26.66 35.06
CA MET A 1 58.91 25.64 34.00
C MET A 1 58.89 24.25 34.62
N LYS A 2 57.80 23.48 34.48
CA LYS A 2 57.76 22.00 34.62
C LYS A 2 56.50 21.55 33.86
N ARG A 3 56.70 20.89 32.72
CA ARG A 3 55.66 20.48 31.76
C ARG A 3 54.90 19.27 32.32
N LEU A 4 53.58 19.38 32.44
CA LEU A 4 52.69 18.30 32.82
C LEU A 4 52.55 17.35 31.61
N LYS A 5 53.07 16.14 31.74
CA LYS A 5 52.90 15.07 30.74
C LYS A 5 51.48 14.50 30.90
N VAL A 6 50.57 14.90 30.02
CA VAL A 6 49.24 14.31 29.90
C VAL A 6 49.39 13.01 29.12
N THR A 7 49.28 11.89 29.83
CA THR A 7 49.21 10.55 29.25
C THR A 7 47.87 10.39 28.53
N ILE A 8 47.90 10.40 27.20
CA ILE A 8 46.75 10.12 26.33
C ILE A 8 46.52 8.60 26.37
N CYS A 9 45.41 8.18 26.98
CA CYS A 9 44.93 6.80 26.91
C CYS A 9 44.29 6.57 25.54
N LEU A 10 44.98 5.78 24.72
CA LEU A 10 44.56 5.34 23.40
C LEU A 10 43.52 4.20 23.56
N PHE A 11 42.23 4.53 23.55
CA PHE A 11 41.17 3.52 23.44
C PHE A 11 40.86 3.30 21.96
N VAL A 12 41.62 2.42 21.31
CA VAL A 12 41.25 1.86 19.99
C VAL A 12 40.22 0.76 20.26
N LEU A 13 38.95 1.17 20.32
CA LEU A 13 37.82 0.24 20.28
C LEU A 13 37.78 -0.39 18.88
N ALA A 14 38.07 -1.69 18.85
CA ALA A 14 38.00 -2.53 17.67
C ALA A 14 36.68 -2.30 16.93
N LEU A 15 36.81 -2.12 15.61
CA LEU A 15 35.75 -2.04 14.62
C LEU A 15 34.87 -3.29 14.70
N GLY A 16 33.81 -3.23 15.51
CA GLY A 16 32.66 -4.10 15.37
C GLY A 16 32.11 -3.88 13.98
N SER A 17 32.23 -4.88 13.11
CA SER A 17 31.59 -4.90 11.81
C SER A 17 30.09 -4.91 12.05
N SER A 18 29.49 -3.72 12.05
CA SER A 18 28.05 -3.54 11.99
C SER A 18 27.58 -4.11 10.67
N THR A 19 27.24 -5.40 10.65
CA THR A 19 26.35 -5.94 9.64
C THR A 19 25.03 -5.21 9.85
N LEU A 20 24.85 -4.13 9.08
CA LEU A 20 23.55 -3.48 8.97
C LEU A 20 22.55 -4.60 8.64
N PRO A 21 21.43 -4.72 9.37
CA PRO A 21 20.40 -5.67 9.01
C PRO A 21 20.04 -5.39 7.56
N LYS A 22 20.13 -6.44 6.73
CA LYS A 22 19.63 -6.43 5.37
C LYS A 22 18.17 -6.01 5.48
N VAL A 23 17.87 -4.76 5.11
CA VAL A 23 16.51 -4.30 4.96
C VAL A 23 15.96 -5.12 3.79
N GLU A 24 15.32 -6.25 4.11
CA GLU A 24 14.45 -6.88 3.14
C GLU A 24 13.45 -5.81 2.75
N ALA A 25 13.39 -5.50 1.45
CA ALA A 25 12.29 -4.72 0.92
C ALA A 25 11.03 -5.50 1.30
N HIS A 26 10.32 -5.04 2.32
CA HIS A 26 9.15 -5.72 2.84
C HIS A 26 8.05 -5.61 1.77
N HIS A 27 7.91 -6.67 0.97
CA HIS A 27 6.76 -6.85 0.09
C HIS A 27 5.53 -7.11 0.95
N LEU A 28 4.42 -6.46 0.61
CA LEU A 28 3.15 -6.72 1.30
C LEU A 28 2.67 -8.14 1.00
N THR A 29 2.12 -8.81 2.00
CA THR A 29 1.35 -10.03 1.80
C THR A 29 -0.09 -9.71 1.44
N ILE A 30 -0.81 -10.68 0.86
CA ILE A 30 -2.25 -10.56 0.62
C ILE A 30 -3.01 -10.19 1.91
N GLY A 31 -2.65 -10.83 3.03
CA GLY A 31 -3.27 -10.58 4.32
C GLY A 31 -3.10 -9.14 4.78
N GLU A 32 -1.89 -8.60 4.68
CA GLU A 32 -1.60 -7.21 5.05
C GLU A 32 -2.34 -6.21 4.16
N VAL A 33 -2.44 -6.46 2.84
CA VAL A 33 -3.23 -5.60 1.95
C VAL A 33 -4.70 -5.58 2.37
N LEU A 34 -5.29 -6.75 2.64
CA LEU A 34 -6.68 -6.85 3.08
C LEU A 34 -6.90 -6.20 4.46
N GLU A 35 -5.97 -6.37 5.38
CA GLU A 35 -6.02 -5.73 6.71
C GLU A 35 -5.99 -4.21 6.59
N ILE A 36 -5.07 -3.67 5.78
CA ILE A 36 -4.98 -2.23 5.52
C ILE A 36 -6.28 -1.72 4.90
N LEU A 37 -6.76 -2.33 3.81
CA LEU A 37 -7.94 -1.85 3.09
C LEU A 37 -9.22 -1.95 3.93
N ASN A 38 -9.32 -2.94 4.81
CA ASN A 38 -10.49 -3.13 5.67
C ASN A 38 -10.40 -2.42 7.02
N ARG A 39 -9.30 -1.71 7.31
CA ARG A 39 -9.16 -0.94 8.55
C ARG A 39 -10.18 0.20 8.61
N HIS A 40 -10.78 0.42 9.78
CA HIS A 40 -11.92 1.33 9.93
C HIS A 40 -11.63 2.78 9.47
N ASP A 41 -10.46 3.33 9.81
CA ASP A 41 -10.02 4.66 9.38
C ASP A 41 -9.81 4.75 7.86
N VAL A 42 -9.30 3.68 7.24
CA VAL A 42 -9.09 3.60 5.80
C VAL A 42 -10.45 3.59 5.11
N LYS A 43 -11.38 2.74 5.55
CA LYS A 43 -12.74 2.68 5.01
C LYS A 43 -13.47 4.01 5.12
N ALA A 44 -13.38 4.68 6.27
CA ALA A 44 -14.03 5.97 6.50
C ALA A 44 -13.50 7.07 5.58
N ARG A 45 -12.19 7.14 5.33
CA ARG A 45 -11.57 8.19 4.51
C ARG A 45 -11.64 7.95 3.00
N THR A 46 -11.67 6.68 2.58
CA THR A 46 -11.64 6.32 1.15
C THR A 46 -13.01 5.94 0.60
N GLY A 47 -13.99 5.63 1.45
CA GLY A 47 -15.29 5.13 1.02
C GLY A 47 -15.31 3.64 0.67
N ILE A 48 -14.29 2.86 1.07
CA ILE A 48 -14.33 1.40 0.96
C ILE A 48 -15.42 0.85 1.88
N GLY A 49 -16.34 0.08 1.31
CA GLY A 49 -17.30 -0.74 2.02
C GLY A 49 -16.70 -2.08 2.43
N GLU A 50 -16.00 -2.76 1.53
CA GLU A 50 -15.30 -4.03 1.79
C GLU A 50 -14.20 -4.26 0.75
N ALA A 51 -13.11 -4.90 1.16
CA ALA A 51 -12.08 -5.40 0.26
C ALA A 51 -11.89 -6.91 0.49
N GLN A 52 -11.93 -7.69 -0.59
CA GLN A 52 -11.80 -9.15 -0.51
C GLN A 52 -11.08 -9.70 -1.75
N VAL A 53 -10.49 -10.88 -1.60
CA VAL A 53 -9.96 -11.63 -2.74
C VAL A 53 -11.07 -12.47 -3.35
N ASP A 54 -11.15 -12.49 -4.67
CA ASP A 54 -12.04 -13.38 -5.41
C ASP A 54 -11.71 -14.84 -5.12
N VAL A 55 -12.72 -15.59 -4.63
CA VAL A 55 -12.58 -16.99 -4.25
C VAL A 55 -12.19 -17.90 -5.42
N LYS A 56 -12.53 -17.52 -6.66
CA LYS A 56 -12.20 -18.28 -7.88
C LYS A 56 -10.86 -17.86 -8.46
N LEU A 57 -10.47 -16.60 -8.28
CA LEU A 57 -9.26 -16.04 -8.85
C LEU A 57 -8.44 -15.32 -7.77
N LYS A 58 -7.52 -16.05 -7.11
CA LYS A 58 -6.74 -15.52 -5.97
C LYS A 58 -5.91 -14.26 -6.26
N ARG A 59 -5.64 -13.95 -7.53
CA ARG A 59 -4.95 -12.72 -7.95
C ARG A 59 -5.88 -11.52 -8.18
N HIS A 60 -7.18 -11.69 -7.95
CA HIS A 60 -8.19 -10.67 -8.18
C HIS A 60 -8.68 -10.13 -6.84
N LEU A 61 -8.40 -8.85 -6.60
CA LEU A 61 -8.89 -8.08 -5.48
C LEU A 61 -10.17 -7.36 -5.90
N ILE A 62 -11.23 -7.52 -5.13
CA ILE A 62 -12.50 -6.81 -5.30
C ILE A 62 -12.61 -5.80 -4.17
N ILE A 63 -12.81 -4.53 -4.53
CA ILE A 63 -13.06 -3.44 -3.60
C ILE A 63 -14.47 -2.92 -3.87
N SER A 64 -15.39 -3.19 -2.95
CA SER A 64 -16.72 -2.63 -2.96
C SER A 64 -16.68 -1.25 -2.29
N VAL A 65 -17.15 -0.21 -2.99
CA VAL A 65 -17.20 1.16 -2.47
C VAL A 65 -18.63 1.60 -2.14
N ASN A 66 -18.76 2.47 -1.15
CA ASN A 66 -20.04 3.00 -0.69
C ASN A 66 -20.24 4.47 -1.13
N THR A 67 -21.33 5.09 -0.67
CA THR A 67 -21.69 6.48 -1.03
C THR A 67 -20.62 7.52 -0.68
N ASN A 68 -19.72 7.26 0.28
CA ASN A 68 -18.65 8.21 0.62
C ASN A 68 -17.58 8.28 -0.46
N TRP A 69 -17.38 7.23 -1.28
CA TRP A 69 -16.48 7.27 -2.43
C TRP A 69 -16.85 8.41 -3.37
N TYR A 70 -18.13 8.55 -3.69
CA TYR A 70 -18.62 9.56 -4.63
C TYR A 70 -18.57 10.99 -4.09
N LYS A 71 -18.40 11.17 -2.78
CA LYS A 71 -18.17 12.48 -2.16
C LYS A 71 -16.73 12.96 -2.36
N LEU A 72 -15.81 12.07 -2.73
CA LEU A 72 -14.42 12.42 -2.98
C LEU A 72 -14.27 13.10 -4.35
N PRO A 73 -13.42 14.14 -4.45
CA PRO A 73 -13.07 14.73 -5.73
C PRO A 73 -12.53 13.66 -6.71
N GLU A 74 -12.87 13.79 -8.00
CA GLU A 74 -12.42 12.86 -9.03
C GLU A 74 -10.90 12.60 -9.04
N PRO A 75 -10.02 13.63 -8.96
CA PRO A 75 -8.57 13.39 -8.90
C PRO A 75 -8.14 12.51 -7.71
N HIS A 76 -8.85 12.63 -6.59
CA HIS A 76 -8.56 11.83 -5.40
C HIS A 76 -9.00 10.37 -5.59
N ARG A 77 -10.18 10.15 -6.18
CA ARG A 77 -10.66 8.80 -6.53
C ARG A 77 -9.69 8.09 -7.47
N LEU A 78 -9.24 8.77 -8.52
CA LEU A 78 -8.25 8.24 -9.46
C LEU A 78 -6.94 7.85 -8.76
N LYS A 79 -6.43 8.73 -7.87
CA LYS A 79 -5.22 8.47 -7.08
C LYS A 79 -5.37 7.25 -6.17
N LEU A 80 -6.50 7.12 -5.48
CA LEU A 80 -6.79 5.96 -4.62
C LEU A 80 -6.84 4.67 -5.42
N ALA A 81 -7.57 4.67 -6.54
CA ALA A 81 -7.68 3.50 -7.39
C ALA A 81 -6.33 3.06 -7.99
N ALA A 82 -5.48 4.00 -8.38
CA ALA A 82 -4.10 3.72 -8.79
C ALA A 82 -3.28 3.09 -7.65
N ALA A 83 -3.35 3.68 -6.45
CA ALA A 83 -2.63 3.18 -5.29
C ALA A 83 -3.08 1.77 -4.88
N TRP A 84 -4.37 1.44 -5.02
CA TRP A 84 -4.86 0.08 -4.75
C TRP A 84 -4.31 -0.94 -5.74
N LEU A 85 -4.22 -0.59 -7.03
CA LEU A 85 -3.63 -1.46 -8.04
C LEU A 85 -2.14 -1.69 -7.78
N GLU A 86 -1.41 -0.64 -7.44
CA GLU A 86 0.02 -0.71 -7.11
C GLU A 86 0.25 -1.57 -5.86
N MET A 87 -0.46 -1.28 -4.78
CA MET A 87 -0.41 -2.03 -3.53
C MET A 87 -0.72 -3.52 -3.75
N TRP A 88 -1.74 -3.82 -4.56
CA TRP A 88 -2.09 -5.20 -4.86
C TRP A 88 -1.03 -5.90 -5.71
N ARG A 89 -0.38 -5.19 -6.63
CA ARG A 89 0.67 -5.76 -7.50
C ARG A 89 2.01 -5.94 -6.80
N ASP A 90 2.28 -5.19 -5.74
CA ASP A 90 3.40 -5.48 -4.84
C ASP A 90 3.19 -6.81 -4.12
N ALA A 91 1.95 -7.10 -3.68
CA ALA A 91 1.63 -8.34 -2.98
C ALA A 91 1.41 -9.55 -3.91
N VAL A 92 0.86 -9.32 -5.10
CA VAL A 92 0.50 -10.37 -6.05
C VAL A 92 0.95 -10.00 -7.44
N LYS A 93 1.92 -10.76 -7.95
CA LYS A 93 2.39 -10.62 -9.34
C LYS A 93 1.22 -10.70 -10.32
N ASP A 94 1.17 -9.74 -11.24
CA ASP A 94 0.11 -9.58 -12.23
C ASP A 94 -1.30 -9.48 -11.60
N GLY A 95 -1.37 -8.91 -10.40
CA GLY A 95 -2.60 -8.66 -9.66
C GLY A 95 -3.60 -7.80 -10.44
N ILE A 96 -4.87 -8.17 -10.30
CA ILE A 96 -6.03 -7.53 -10.92
C ILE A 96 -6.87 -6.90 -9.81
N VAL A 97 -7.38 -5.69 -10.03
CA VAL A 97 -8.29 -5.01 -9.10
C VAL A 97 -9.58 -4.68 -9.82
N SER A 98 -10.71 -4.96 -9.18
CA SER A 98 -12.02 -4.42 -9.56
C SER A 98 -12.53 -3.52 -8.45
N VAL A 99 -12.94 -2.30 -8.81
CA VAL A 99 -13.63 -1.40 -7.90
C VAL A 99 -15.10 -1.34 -8.33
N VAL A 100 -15.99 -1.80 -7.47
CA VAL A 100 -17.42 -1.92 -7.76
C VAL A 100 -18.26 -1.11 -6.78
N ASP A 101 -19.36 -0.56 -7.27
CA ASP A 101 -20.37 0.04 -6.39
C ASP A 101 -21.04 -1.04 -5.55
N ALA A 102 -21.13 -0.84 -4.23
CA ALA A 102 -21.66 -1.86 -3.32
C ALA A 102 -23.16 -2.15 -3.51
N VAL A 103 -23.93 -1.25 -4.13
CA VAL A 103 -25.37 -1.41 -4.33
C VAL A 103 -25.67 -2.05 -5.68
N SER A 104 -25.12 -1.49 -6.75
CA SER A 104 -25.40 -1.92 -8.13
C SER A 104 -24.48 -3.01 -8.64
N ASN A 105 -23.38 -3.28 -7.91
CA ASN A 105 -22.29 -4.18 -8.31
C ASN A 105 -21.68 -3.83 -9.69
N GLN A 106 -21.84 -2.57 -10.13
CA GLN A 106 -21.30 -2.08 -11.38
C GLN A 106 -19.86 -1.57 -11.18
N PRO A 107 -18.97 -1.76 -12.17
CA PRO A 107 -17.61 -1.26 -12.10
C PRO A 107 -17.58 0.27 -12.15
N VAL A 108 -16.89 0.90 -11.19
CA VAL A 108 -16.78 2.37 -11.09
C VAL A 108 -15.41 2.90 -11.50
N VAL A 109 -14.45 2.00 -11.71
CA VAL A 109 -13.09 2.30 -12.19
C VAL A 109 -12.75 1.39 -13.37
N ASN A 110 -12.16 1.97 -14.41
CA ASN A 110 -11.55 1.26 -15.52
C ASN A 110 -10.02 1.31 -15.39
N TYR A 111 -9.40 0.13 -15.30
CA TYR A 111 -7.96 -0.05 -15.35
C TYR A 111 -7.55 -0.42 -16.78
N GLY A 112 -6.93 0.54 -17.47
CA GLY A 112 -6.43 0.38 -18.83
C GLY A 112 -5.00 -0.18 -18.89
N PRO A 113 -4.47 -0.30 -20.12
CA PRO A 113 -3.08 -0.71 -20.34
C PRO A 113 -2.09 0.15 -19.56
N SER A 114 -0.99 -0.47 -19.14
CA SER A 114 0.09 0.18 -18.37
C SER A 114 -0.36 0.82 -17.05
N GLY A 115 -1.49 0.36 -16.48
CA GLY A 115 -2.00 0.89 -15.20
C GLY A 115 -2.72 2.23 -15.32
N ARG A 116 -3.12 2.65 -16.54
CA ARG A 116 -3.96 3.85 -16.70
C ARG A 116 -5.26 3.68 -15.91
N VAL A 117 -5.62 4.67 -15.12
CA VAL A 117 -6.84 4.66 -14.31
C VAL A 117 -7.81 5.71 -14.85
N SER A 118 -9.06 5.33 -15.01
CA SER A 118 -10.16 6.25 -15.33
C SER A 118 -11.42 5.85 -14.57
N LEU A 119 -12.32 6.80 -14.31
CA LEU A 119 -13.61 6.47 -13.72
C LEU A 119 -14.57 5.99 -14.82
N THR A 120 -15.42 5.02 -14.49
CA THR A 120 -16.56 4.70 -15.35
C THR A 120 -17.53 5.87 -15.29
N LYS A 121 -18.10 6.26 -16.44
CA LYS A 121 -19.22 7.20 -16.45
C LYS A 121 -20.39 6.51 -15.76
N GLY A 122 -20.75 7.00 -14.59
CA GLY A 122 -22.00 6.64 -13.91
C GLY A 122 -23.20 7.22 -14.65
#